data_AF-A0A4Y9RVD4-F1
#
_entry.id   AF-A0A4Y9RVD4-F1
#
_cell.length_a   1.000
_cell.length_b   1.000
_cell.length_c   1.000
_cell.angle_alpha   90.00
_cell.angle_beta   90.00
_cell.angle_gamma   90.00
#
_symmetry.space_group_name_H-M   'P 1'
#
loop_
_entity.id
_entity.type
_entity.pdbx_description
1 polymer ?
#
loop_
_entity_poly.entity_id
_entity_poly.type
_entity_poly.pdbx_seq_one_letter_code
_entity_poly.pdbx_strand_id
1 'polypeptide(L)'
;MHVGVRVARQVRTAEHAVDQAMIEVCRLFQTALEGRVEARLAAEVGQDALANMVRGLSQLAEVRGAVIASHGELAQVADEHQVGWYMDGPSEDKAGTTTGVAPFAIAA
;
A
#
# COMPACT_ATOMS: atom_id res chain seq x y z
N MET A 1 -16.95 -7.40 8.96
CA MET A 1 -16.82 -6.26 8.02
C MET A 1 -15.33 -5.91 7.86
N HIS A 2 -14.59 -6.59 6.95
CA HIS A 2 -13.11 -6.48 6.89
C HIS A 2 -12.53 -6.27 5.48
N VAL A 3 -13.33 -6.33 4.41
CA VAL A 3 -12.78 -6.29 3.04
C VAL A 3 -12.36 -4.89 2.61
N GLY A 4 -13.15 -3.84 2.88
CA GLY A 4 -12.79 -2.46 2.51
C GLY A 4 -11.49 -1.96 3.16
N VAL A 5 -11.32 -2.18 4.47
CA VAL A 5 -10.08 -1.86 5.20
C VAL A 5 -8.88 -2.64 4.64
N ARG A 6 -9.08 -3.91 4.29
CA ARG A 6 -8.03 -4.72 3.64
C ARG A 6 -7.65 -4.16 2.28
N VAL A 7 -8.63 -3.80 1.44
CA VAL A 7 -8.40 -3.20 0.12
C VAL A 7 -7.62 -1.90 0.26
N ALA A 8 -8.05 -0.98 1.14
CA ALA A 8 -7.35 0.29 1.37
C ALA A 8 -5.89 0.09 1.82
N ARG A 9 -5.62 -0.91 2.68
CA ARG A 9 -4.26 -1.27 3.09
C ARG A 9 -3.44 -1.88 1.94
N GLN A 10 -4.07 -2.72 1.13
CA GLN A 10 -3.44 -3.39 -0.01
C GLN A 10 -3.05 -2.38 -1.10
N VAL A 11 -3.88 -1.37 -1.37
CA VAL A 11 -3.56 -0.30 -2.34
C VAL A 11 -2.29 0.44 -1.93
N ARG A 12 -2.19 0.90 -0.67
CA ARG A 12 -0.98 1.57 -0.16
C ARG A 12 0.25 0.66 -0.19
N THR A 13 0.04 -0.63 0.10
CA THR A 13 1.11 -1.63 0.01
C THR A 13 1.59 -1.78 -1.43
N ALA A 14 0.69 -1.78 -2.41
CA ALA A 14 1.03 -1.83 -3.83
C ALA A 14 1.80 -0.58 -4.27
N GLU A 15 1.37 0.63 -3.84
CA GLU A 15 2.10 1.88 -4.10
C GLU A 15 3.55 1.80 -3.62
N HIS A 16 3.75 1.39 -2.36
CA HIS A 16 5.09 1.25 -1.79
C HIS A 16 5.93 0.16 -2.47
N ALA A 17 5.32 -0.95 -2.86
CA ALA A 17 6.02 -2.02 -3.56
C ALA A 17 6.55 -1.55 -4.94
N VAL A 18 5.76 -0.76 -5.66
CA VAL A 18 6.17 -0.18 -6.95
C VAL A 18 7.29 0.84 -6.75
N ASP A 19 7.19 1.73 -5.75
CA ASP A 19 8.26 2.67 -5.41
C ASP A 19 9.57 1.95 -5.07
N GLN A 20 9.51 0.87 -4.29
CA GLN A 20 10.68 0.08 -3.96
C GLN A 20 11.29 -0.59 -5.20
N ALA A 21 10.46 -1.13 -6.09
CA ALA A 21 10.94 -1.73 -7.34
C ALA A 21 11.67 -0.70 -8.22
N MET A 22 11.15 0.54 -8.31
CA MET A 22 11.81 1.63 -9.04
C MET A 22 13.18 1.95 -8.44
N ILE A 23 13.28 2.00 -7.10
CA ILE A 23 14.55 2.22 -6.39
C ILE A 23 15.58 1.14 -6.74
N GLU A 24 15.20 -0.14 -6.68
CA GLU A 24 16.13 -1.23 -6.97
C GLU A 24 16.58 -1.25 -8.44
N VAL A 25 15.70 -0.92 -9.38
CA VAL A 25 16.08 -0.80 -10.81
C VAL A 25 17.06 0.35 -11.01
N CYS A 26 16.84 1.50 -10.37
CA CYS A 26 17.77 2.63 -10.42
C CYS A 26 19.14 2.27 -9.84
N ARG A 27 19.18 1.56 -8.70
CA ARG A 27 20.44 1.07 -8.12
C ARG A 27 21.17 0.12 -9.05
N LEU A 28 20.47 -0.85 -9.63
CA LEU A 28 21.04 -1.78 -10.60
C LEU A 28 21.65 -1.03 -11.80
N PHE A 29 20.91 -0.05 -12.34
CA PHE A 29 21.36 0.76 -13.47
C PHE A 29 22.63 1.56 -13.13
N GLN A 30 22.67 2.19 -11.95
CA GLN A 30 23.84 2.91 -11.46
C GLN A 30 25.05 1.98 -11.32
N THR A 31 24.91 0.86 -10.59
CA THR A 31 26.00 -0.10 -10.39
C THR A 31 26.54 -0.63 -11.72
N ALA A 32 25.67 -0.88 -12.70
CA ALA A 32 26.09 -1.31 -14.03
C ALA A 32 26.93 -0.23 -14.75
N LEU A 33 26.59 1.05 -14.64
CA LEU A 33 27.37 2.15 -15.20
C LEU A 33 28.70 2.35 -14.48
N GLU A 34 28.71 2.29 -13.15
CA GLU A 34 29.93 2.39 -12.34
C GLU A 34 30.93 1.29 -12.68
N GLY A 35 30.47 0.02 -12.73
CA GLY A 35 31.31 -1.11 -13.09
C GLY A 35 31.90 -1.01 -14.50
N ARG A 36 31.17 -0.38 -15.44
CA ARG A 36 31.68 -0.12 -16.80
C ARG A 36 32.83 0.88 -16.80
N VAL A 37 32.72 1.95 -16.01
CA VAL A 37 33.77 2.97 -15.88
C VAL A 37 35.00 2.36 -15.22
N GLU A 38 34.81 1.60 -14.13
CA GLU A 38 35.90 0.92 -13.41
C GLU A 38 36.66 -0.06 -14.32
N ALA A 39 35.93 -0.87 -15.09
CA ALA A 39 36.51 -1.85 -16.00
C ALA A 39 37.00 -1.26 -17.34
N ARG A 40 36.86 0.06 -17.57
CA ARG A 40 37.21 0.75 -18.83
C ARG A 40 36.58 0.10 -20.07
N LEU A 41 35.34 -0.35 -19.95
CA LEU A 41 34.62 -1.00 -21.04
C LEU A 41 34.17 0.02 -22.09
N ALA A 42 34.19 -0.40 -23.36
CA ALA A 42 33.64 0.40 -24.45
C ALA A 42 32.16 0.72 -24.21
N ALA A 43 31.70 1.83 -24.79
CA ALA A 43 30.31 2.28 -24.70
C ALA A 43 29.34 1.15 -25.04
N GLU A 44 29.51 0.49 -26.18
CA GLU A 44 28.63 -0.57 -26.70
C GLU A 44 28.41 -1.79 -25.78
N VAL A 45 29.30 -2.10 -24.84
CA VAL A 45 29.22 -3.33 -24.03
C VAL A 45 27.98 -3.32 -23.12
N GLY A 46 26.99 -4.18 -23.38
CA GLY A 46 25.79 -4.26 -22.55
C GLY A 46 24.82 -3.08 -22.70
N GLN A 47 24.93 -2.29 -23.77
CA GLN A 47 23.99 -1.20 -24.06
C GLN A 47 22.53 -1.67 -24.12
N ASP A 48 22.26 -2.82 -24.73
CA ASP A 48 20.90 -3.38 -24.79
C ASP A 48 20.35 -3.70 -23.39
N ALA A 49 21.20 -4.15 -22.47
CA ALA A 49 20.79 -4.39 -21.10
C ALA A 49 20.42 -3.07 -20.39
N LEU A 50 21.23 -2.02 -20.55
CA LEU A 50 20.93 -0.68 -20.02
C LEU A 50 19.62 -0.12 -20.62
N ALA A 51 19.41 -0.28 -21.93
CA ALA A 51 18.19 0.14 -22.61
C ALA A 51 16.95 -0.63 -22.07
N ASN A 52 17.09 -1.93 -21.81
CA ASN A 52 16.03 -2.74 -21.21
C ASN A 52 15.71 -2.29 -19.78
N MET A 53 16.71 -1.91 -18.97
CA MET A 53 16.50 -1.36 -17.62
C MET A 53 15.73 -0.04 -17.67
N VAL A 54 16.10 0.89 -18.56
CA VAL A 54 15.38 2.16 -18.74
C VAL A 54 13.93 1.92 -19.17
N ARG A 55 13.70 0.98 -20.09
CA ARG A 55 12.35 0.59 -20.50
C ARG A 55 11.54 0.03 -19.33
N GLY A 56 12.14 -0.85 -18.53
CA GLY A 56 11.51 -1.40 -17.33
C GLY A 56 11.14 -0.32 -16.31
N LEU A 57 12.02 0.67 -16.11
CA LEU A 57 11.74 1.81 -15.23
C LEU A 57 10.57 2.66 -15.73
N SER A 58 10.47 2.88 -17.05
CA SER A 58 9.31 3.56 -17.67
C SER A 58 8.02 2.80 -17.42
N GLN A 59 8.03 1.47 -17.56
CA GLN A 59 6.86 0.63 -17.30
C GLN A 59 6.45 0.66 -15.82
N LEU A 60 7.42 0.68 -14.88
CA LEU A 60 7.11 0.84 -13.46
C LEU A 60 6.46 2.20 -13.16
N ALA A 61 6.86 3.27 -13.85
CA ALA A 61 6.22 4.57 -13.72
C ALA A 61 4.76 4.56 -14.21
N GLU A 62 4.47 3.85 -15.31
CA GLU A 62 3.10 3.64 -15.79
C GLU A 62 2.25 2.84 -14.78
N VAL A 63 2.81 1.75 -14.24
CA VAL A 63 2.16 0.94 -13.19
C VAL A 63 1.85 1.81 -11.97
N ARG A 64 2.79 2.63 -11.51
CA ARG A 64 2.59 3.55 -10.40
C ARG A 64 1.43 4.51 -10.65
N GLY A 65 1.38 5.10 -11.84
CA GLY A 65 0.28 5.98 -12.25
C GLY A 65 -1.08 5.29 -12.20
N ALA A 66 -1.16 4.05 -12.71
CA ALA A 66 -2.39 3.27 -12.69
C ALA A 66 -2.85 2.89 -11.27
N VAL A 67 -1.92 2.56 -10.37
CA VAL A 67 -2.24 2.26 -8.95
C VAL A 67 -2.76 3.50 -8.24
N ILE A 68 -2.16 4.67 -8.46
CA ILE A 68 -2.62 5.94 -7.87
C ILE A 68 -4.03 6.30 -8.36
N ALA A 69 -4.29 6.15 -9.66
CA ALA A 69 -5.62 6.37 -10.22
C ALA A 69 -6.64 5.43 -9.57
N SER A 70 -6.30 4.13 -9.47
CA SER A 70 -7.14 3.12 -8.80
C SER A 70 -7.40 3.45 -7.33
N HIS A 71 -6.42 4.02 -6.61
CA HIS A 71 -6.61 4.48 -5.22
C HIS A 71 -7.66 5.58 -5.15
N GLY A 72 -7.60 6.57 -6.04
CA GLY A 72 -8.61 7.64 -6.14
C GLY A 72 -10.01 7.10 -6.44
N GLU A 73 -10.12 6.19 -7.42
CA GLU A 73 -11.39 5.54 -7.79
C GLU A 73 -11.97 4.71 -6.62
N LEU A 74 -11.13 3.97 -5.91
CA LEU A 74 -11.55 3.19 -4.75
C LEU A 74 -11.99 4.07 -3.57
N ALA A 75 -11.36 5.24 -3.40
CA ALA A 75 -11.80 6.22 -2.40
C ALA A 75 -13.19 6.77 -2.76
N GLN A 76 -13.43 7.10 -4.04
CA GLN A 76 -14.75 7.53 -4.51
C GLN A 76 -15.81 6.45 -4.28
N VAL A 77 -15.54 5.19 -4.64
CA VAL A 77 -16.45 4.06 -4.38
C VAL A 77 -16.75 3.92 -2.89
N ALA A 78 -15.74 4.09 -2.03
CA ALA A 78 -15.92 4.03 -0.59
C ALA A 78 -16.85 5.14 -0.07
N ASP A 79 -16.74 6.35 -0.61
CA ASP A 79 -17.60 7.48 -0.27
C ASP A 79 -19.03 7.28 -0.77
N GLU A 80 -19.21 6.90 -2.04
CA GLU A 80 -20.52 6.65 -2.67
C GLU A 80 -21.32 5.57 -1.95
N HIS A 81 -20.64 4.53 -1.46
CA HIS A 81 -21.27 3.41 -0.76
C HIS A 81 -21.21 3.53 0.76
N GLN A 82 -20.78 4.68 1.31
CA GLN A 82 -20.63 4.92 2.75
C GLN A 82 -19.82 3.83 3.47
N VAL A 83 -18.83 3.25 2.77
CA VAL A 83 -17.94 2.20 3.29
C VAL A 83 -17.03 2.74 4.42
N GLY A 84 -17.09 4.04 4.70
CA GLY A 84 -16.41 4.72 5.81
C GLY A 84 -17.29 5.24 6.97
N TRP A 85 -18.61 5.06 6.99
CA TRP A 85 -19.49 5.64 8.05
C TRP A 85 -19.98 4.65 9.12
N TYR A 86 -19.91 3.34 8.88
CA TYR A 86 -20.39 2.33 9.86
C TYR A 86 -19.27 1.73 10.73
N MET A 87 -18.17 2.46 10.96
CA MET A 87 -17.09 1.97 11.84
C MET A 87 -16.99 2.69 13.20
N ASP A 88 -17.96 3.52 13.57
CA ASP A 88 -18.36 3.68 14.98
C ASP A 88 -19.73 4.40 15.10
N GLY A 89 -20.81 3.64 15.19
CA GLY A 89 -22.10 4.08 15.75
C GLY A 89 -22.33 3.26 17.01
N PRO A 90 -22.78 3.87 18.13
CA PRO A 90 -22.44 3.44 19.48
C PRO A 90 -22.77 1.97 19.70
N SER A 91 -21.74 1.12 19.65
CA SER A 91 -21.91 -0.29 19.94
C SER A 91 -21.80 -0.51 21.45
N GLU A 92 -22.77 0.04 22.18
CA GLU A 92 -23.39 -0.59 23.36
C GLU A 92 -24.83 -0.09 23.44
N ASP A 93 -25.79 -0.99 23.25
CA ASP A 93 -27.13 -0.80 23.79
C ASP A 93 -26.97 -0.63 25.31
N LYS A 94 -27.17 0.58 25.81
CA LYS A 94 -27.48 0.79 27.23
C LYS A 94 -28.93 0.40 27.47
N ALA A 95 -29.25 -0.88 27.26
CA ALA A 95 -30.56 -1.43 27.51
C ALA A 95 -30.74 -1.67 29.02
N GLY A 96 -31.50 -0.77 29.64
CA GLY A 96 -32.54 -1.16 30.58
C GLY A 96 -32.13 -1.36 32.03
N THR A 97 -32.50 -0.39 32.86
CA THR A 97 -32.95 -0.62 34.23
C THR A 97 -33.72 -1.94 34.36
N THR A 98 -33.22 -2.87 35.16
CA THR A 98 -34.05 -3.89 35.82
C THR A 98 -33.63 -3.97 37.28
N THR A 99 -34.51 -3.39 38.11
CA THR A 99 -34.93 -3.76 39.46
C THR A 99 -34.17 -4.93 40.10
N GLY A 100 -33.60 -4.66 41.28
CA GLY A 100 -32.63 -5.53 41.91
C GLY A 100 -33.15 -6.80 42.58
N VAL A 101 -32.16 -7.59 43.03
CA VAL A 101 -32.22 -8.39 44.26
C VAL A 101 -30.79 -8.43 44.82
N ALA A 102 -30.56 -7.79 45.97
CA ALA A 102 -29.52 -8.20 46.92
C ALA A 102 -30.12 -9.32 47.79
N PRO A 103 -29.39 -10.23 48.49
CA PRO A 103 -28.04 -10.00 49.04
C PRO A 103 -27.09 -11.21 49.07
N PHE A 104 -25.79 -10.98 49.28
CA PHE A 104 -25.01 -11.78 50.22
C PHE A 104 -23.83 -10.96 50.71
N ALA A 105 -23.84 -10.69 52.02
CA ALA A 105 -22.72 -10.15 52.78
C ALA A 105 -21.97 -11.32 53.45
N ILE A 106 -20.71 -11.04 53.82
CA ILE A 106 -19.87 -11.58 54.93
C ILE A 106 -18.44 -11.81 54.37
N ALA A 107 -17.34 -11.43 55.00
CA ALA A 107 -16.97 -10.47 56.06
C ALA A 107 -15.43 -10.54 56.16
N ALA A 108 -14.82 -9.45 56.67
CA ALA A 108 -13.52 -9.35 57.36
C ALA A 108 -12.28 -10.04 56.77
#